data_AF-A0A9X0P446-F1
#
_entry.id   AF-A0A9X0P446-F1
#
_cell.length_a   1.000
_cell.length_b   1.000
_cell.length_c   1.000
_cell.angle_alpha   90.00
_cell.angle_beta   90.00
_cell.angle_gamma   90.00
#
_symmetry.space_group_name_H-M   'P 1'
#
loop_
_entity.id
_entity.type
_entity.pdbx_description
1 polymer ?
#
loop_
_entity_poly.entity_id
_entity_poly.type
_entity_poly.pdbx_seq_one_letter_code
_entity_poly.pdbx_strand_id
1 'polypeptide(L)'
;MSADLLPPGSTVLERSLADASARLSDVPVPIRSLWNPATCPAALLPFLAWGVSIDLWDSQWSEAEKRAAIARAIEDQRRKGTPASLRSVIDRFDPLIEVVEWFEDRDTLDPHTFRLELPLRAESAVEYDEALVAALLRDIAAVKPLRAHMFAVHRLVAQADAWLVGAAQVAGLTRIDSFTDLTIPENPAWANYLQTEDGEPIRSAEGSFLEVA
;
A
#
# COMPACT_ATOMS: atom_id res chain seq x y z
N MET A 1 13.33 9.41 -45.96
CA MET A 1 13.40 9.53 -47.43
C MET A 1 12.35 8.59 -47.99
N SER A 2 11.17 9.11 -48.35
CA SER A 2 10.18 8.31 -49.06
C SER A 2 10.73 7.99 -50.45
N ALA A 3 10.69 6.72 -50.84
CA ALA A 3 10.77 6.39 -52.26
C ALA A 3 9.54 7.00 -52.93
N ASP A 4 9.72 7.68 -54.07
CA ASP A 4 8.60 8.17 -54.85
C ASP A 4 7.74 6.97 -55.27
N LEU A 5 6.51 6.93 -54.78
CA LEU A 5 5.56 5.83 -55.03
C LEU A 5 4.89 5.96 -56.39
N LEU A 6 5.07 7.10 -57.08
CA LEU A 6 4.49 7.34 -58.40
C LEU A 6 5.33 6.70 -59.51
N PRO A 7 4.68 6.17 -60.57
CA PRO A 7 5.39 5.68 -61.74
C PRO A 7 6.10 6.83 -62.49
N PRO A 8 7.18 6.55 -63.25
CA PRO A 8 7.96 7.60 -63.92
C PRO A 8 7.15 8.50 -64.85
N GLY A 9 6.10 7.94 -65.49
CA GLY A 9 5.21 8.63 -66.41
C GLY A 9 4.13 9.52 -65.77
N SER A 10 4.08 9.63 -64.44
CA SER A 10 3.06 10.44 -63.75
C SER A 10 3.08 11.91 -64.17
N THR A 11 1.93 12.58 -64.09
CA THR A 11 1.81 14.00 -64.44
C THR A 11 2.30 14.95 -63.34
N VAL A 12 2.47 16.23 -63.67
CA VAL A 12 2.82 17.27 -62.69
C VAL A 12 1.73 17.45 -61.63
N LEU A 13 0.46 17.28 -62.00
CA LEU A 13 -0.67 17.32 -61.07
C LEU A 13 -0.64 16.15 -60.09
N GLU A 14 -0.40 14.93 -60.56
CA GLU A 14 -0.27 13.74 -59.70
C GLU A 14 0.88 13.88 -58.68
N ARG A 15 2.06 14.34 -59.13
CA ARG A 15 3.19 14.61 -58.23
C ARG A 15 2.87 15.69 -57.21
N SER A 16 2.26 16.80 -57.64
CA SER A 16 1.85 17.89 -56.74
C SER A 16 0.79 17.44 -55.71
N LEU A 17 -0.14 16.57 -56.11
CA LEU A 17 -1.16 16.00 -55.23
C LEU A 17 -0.55 15.01 -54.24
N ALA A 18 0.40 14.18 -54.66
CA ALA A 18 1.13 13.26 -53.79
C ALA A 18 1.94 14.01 -52.72
N ASP A 19 2.69 15.05 -53.10
CA ASP A 19 3.43 15.91 -52.16
C ASP A 19 2.50 16.60 -51.14
N ALA A 20 1.37 17.13 -51.60
CA ALA A 20 0.36 17.73 -50.72
C ALA A 20 -0.26 16.70 -49.75
N SER A 21 -0.42 15.45 -50.20
CA SER A 21 -1.03 14.36 -49.43
C SER A 21 -0.04 13.66 -48.49
N ALA A 22 1.26 13.68 -48.78
CA ALA A 22 2.30 13.00 -48.00
C ALA A 22 2.30 13.38 -46.51
N ARG A 23 1.94 14.63 -46.21
CA ARG A 23 1.79 15.16 -44.85
C ARG A 23 0.78 14.41 -43.98
N LEU A 24 -0.20 13.69 -44.54
CA LEU A 24 -1.10 12.84 -43.77
C LEU A 24 -0.39 11.62 -43.16
N SER A 25 0.65 11.11 -43.84
CA SER A 25 1.43 9.96 -43.39
C SER A 25 2.49 10.32 -42.34
N ASP A 26 2.88 11.59 -42.28
CA ASP A 26 3.87 12.11 -41.32
C ASP A 26 3.27 12.44 -39.94
N VAL A 27 1.98 12.19 -39.71
CA VAL A 27 1.34 12.38 -38.40
C VAL A 27 2.04 11.49 -37.36
N PRO A 28 2.63 12.05 -36.28
CA PRO A 28 3.33 11.24 -35.30
C PRO A 28 2.38 10.27 -34.59
N VAL A 29 2.73 8.97 -34.58
CA VAL A 29 1.98 7.91 -33.89
C VAL A 29 2.82 7.37 -32.71
N PRO A 30 2.90 8.08 -31.57
CA PRO A 30 3.80 7.76 -30.46
C PRO A 30 3.32 6.58 -29.57
N ILE A 31 2.51 5.65 -30.08
CA ILE A 31 1.87 4.57 -29.29
C ILE A 31 2.89 3.76 -28.47
N ARG A 32 4.08 3.51 -29.01
CA ARG A 32 5.15 2.79 -28.30
C ARG A 32 5.69 3.53 -27.07
N SER A 33 5.69 4.87 -27.05
CA SER A 33 6.15 5.62 -25.87
C SER A 33 5.09 5.63 -24.77
N LEU A 34 3.80 5.56 -25.11
CA LEU A 34 2.71 5.53 -24.13
C LEU A 34 2.78 4.33 -23.18
N TRP A 35 3.28 3.18 -23.67
CA TRP A 35 3.47 1.95 -22.89
C TRP A 35 4.85 1.81 -22.24
N ASN A 36 5.72 2.82 -22.34
CA ASN A 36 7.06 2.81 -21.75
C ASN A 36 7.13 3.81 -20.58
N PRO A 37 7.30 3.36 -19.32
CA PRO A 37 7.36 4.26 -18.16
C PRO A 37 8.49 5.29 -18.20
N ALA A 38 9.54 5.09 -19.01
CA ALA A 38 10.63 6.07 -19.15
C ALA A 38 10.38 7.14 -20.23
N THR A 39 9.52 6.87 -21.23
CA THR A 39 9.30 7.79 -22.38
C THR A 39 7.85 8.24 -22.55
N CYS A 40 6.91 7.70 -21.76
CA CYS A 40 5.53 8.17 -21.70
C CYS A 40 5.47 9.64 -21.21
N PRO A 41 4.67 10.53 -21.84
CA PRO A 41 4.48 11.90 -21.34
C PRO A 41 3.96 11.92 -19.89
N ALA A 42 4.49 12.82 -19.05
CA ALA A 42 4.19 12.86 -17.61
C ALA A 42 2.68 12.93 -17.30
N ALA A 43 1.93 13.72 -18.08
CA ALA A 43 0.48 13.85 -17.96
C ALA A 43 -0.30 12.55 -18.25
N LEU A 44 0.32 11.56 -18.90
CA LEU A 44 -0.30 10.28 -19.25
C LEU A 44 0.10 9.14 -18.30
N LEU A 45 1.04 9.38 -17.38
CA LEU A 45 1.46 8.39 -16.38
C LEU A 45 0.30 7.83 -15.51
N PRO A 46 -0.71 8.62 -15.07
CA PRO A 46 -1.84 8.07 -14.32
C PRO A 46 -2.67 7.05 -15.12
N PHE A 47 -2.82 7.25 -16.43
CA PHE A 47 -3.53 6.31 -17.30
C PHE A 47 -2.70 5.05 -17.58
N LEU A 48 -1.37 5.18 -17.69
CA LEU A 48 -0.48 4.03 -17.78
C LEU A 48 -0.47 3.22 -16.48
N ALA A 49 -0.45 3.89 -15.32
CA ALA A 49 -0.57 3.26 -14.00
C ALA A 49 -1.88 2.49 -13.84
N TRP A 50 -3.00 3.09 -14.24
CA TRP A 50 -4.29 2.41 -14.31
C TRP A 50 -4.26 1.20 -15.25
N GLY A 51 -3.65 1.34 -16.44
CA GLY A 51 -3.52 0.27 -17.43
C GLY A 51 -2.64 -0.93 -17.01
N VAL A 52 -1.81 -0.78 -15.97
CA VAL A 52 -1.06 -1.89 -15.34
C VAL A 52 -1.57 -2.23 -13.94
N SER A 53 -2.77 -1.74 -13.58
CA SER A 53 -3.46 -1.98 -12.32
C SER A 53 -2.61 -1.66 -11.08
N ILE A 54 -2.09 -0.43 -10.96
CA ILE A 54 -1.44 0.00 -9.72
C ILE A 54 -2.51 0.36 -8.67
N ASP A 55 -2.58 -0.42 -7.59
CA ASP A 55 -3.52 -0.18 -6.48
C ASP A 55 -3.09 1.02 -5.62
N LEU A 56 -1.77 1.17 -5.40
CA LEU A 56 -1.18 2.22 -4.57
C LEU A 56 -0.65 3.33 -5.46
N TRP A 57 -1.44 4.39 -5.64
CA TRP A 57 -1.07 5.53 -6.45
C TRP A 57 -1.32 6.85 -5.71
N ASP A 58 -0.27 7.67 -5.63
CA ASP A 58 -0.36 9.02 -5.07
C ASP A 58 -0.18 10.09 -6.15
N SER A 59 -1.10 11.05 -6.16
CA SER A 59 -1.04 12.22 -7.02
C SER A 59 0.12 13.17 -6.68
N GLN A 60 0.62 13.16 -5.44
CA GLN A 60 1.66 14.06 -4.93
C GLN A 60 3.09 13.55 -5.20
N TRP A 61 3.27 12.27 -5.52
CA TRP A 61 4.58 11.70 -5.89
C TRP A 61 5.26 12.48 -7.01
N SER A 62 6.59 12.56 -6.95
CA SER A 62 7.41 13.07 -8.04
C SER A 62 7.22 12.24 -9.31
N GLU A 63 7.60 12.81 -10.45
CA GLU A 63 7.56 12.09 -11.73
C GLU A 63 8.46 10.84 -11.70
N ALA A 64 9.60 10.90 -11.01
CA ALA A 64 10.53 9.77 -10.87
C ALA A 64 9.90 8.59 -10.10
N GLU A 65 9.26 8.88 -8.96
CA GLU A 65 8.55 7.86 -8.15
C GLU A 65 7.39 7.23 -8.93
N LYS A 66 6.58 8.05 -9.61
CA LYS A 66 5.50 7.58 -10.49
C LYS A 66 6.00 6.65 -11.59
N ARG A 67 7.10 7.02 -12.27
CA ARG A 67 7.71 6.17 -13.32
C ARG A 67 8.30 4.88 -12.73
N ALA A 68 8.92 4.93 -11.56
CA ALA A 68 9.47 3.77 -10.87
C ALA A 68 8.39 2.77 -10.42
N ALA A 69 7.27 3.27 -9.85
CA ALA A 69 6.12 2.46 -9.47
C ALA A 69 5.53 1.72 -10.68
N ILE A 70 5.33 2.41 -11.81
CA ILE A 70 4.84 1.78 -13.04
C ILE A 70 5.83 0.75 -13.60
N ALA A 71 7.14 1.04 -13.57
CA ALA A 71 8.16 0.10 -14.03
C ALA A 71 8.19 -1.20 -13.20
N ARG A 72 7.90 -1.12 -11.89
CA ARG A 72 7.86 -2.27 -10.98
C ARG A 72 6.51 -2.98 -10.89
N ALA A 73 5.42 -2.35 -11.34
CA ALA A 73 4.04 -2.82 -11.12
C ALA A 73 3.82 -4.33 -11.39
N ILE A 74 4.35 -4.88 -12.49
CA ILE A 74 4.22 -6.31 -12.84
C ILE A 74 4.95 -7.21 -11.82
N GLU A 75 6.08 -6.76 -11.31
CA GLU A 75 6.92 -7.48 -10.36
C GLU A 75 6.26 -7.52 -8.97
N ASP A 76 5.68 -6.39 -8.55
CA ASP A 76 4.97 -6.27 -7.28
C ASP A 76 3.62 -7.02 -7.33
N GLN A 77 2.84 -6.89 -8.42
CA GLN A 77 1.63 -7.69 -8.70
C GLN A 77 1.87 -9.20 -8.58
N ARG A 78 3.01 -9.71 -9.09
CA ARG A 78 3.38 -11.14 -8.99
C ARG A 78 3.66 -11.62 -7.57
N ARG A 79 3.88 -10.71 -6.61
CA ARG A 79 4.17 -11.04 -5.20
C ARG A 79 3.03 -10.67 -4.25
N LYS A 80 1.94 -10.07 -4.72
CA LYS A 80 0.76 -9.79 -3.87
C LYS A 80 0.31 -11.06 -3.15
N GLY A 81 -0.13 -10.89 -1.90
CA GLY A 81 -0.45 -12.01 -1.01
C GLY A 81 0.76 -12.74 -0.41
N THR A 82 1.99 -12.25 -0.59
CA THR A 82 3.17 -12.76 0.15
C THR A 82 3.57 -11.81 1.29
N PRO A 83 4.21 -12.32 2.37
CA PRO A 83 4.76 -11.48 3.44
C PRO A 83 5.73 -10.40 2.93
N ALA A 84 6.49 -10.68 1.87
CA ALA A 84 7.38 -9.70 1.23
C ALA A 84 6.61 -8.51 0.61
N SER A 85 5.42 -8.76 0.05
CA SER A 85 4.59 -7.69 -0.50
C SER A 85 3.92 -6.88 0.60
N LEU A 86 3.49 -7.53 1.69
CA LEU A 86 3.01 -6.87 2.91
C LEU A 86 4.10 -5.97 3.51
N ARG A 87 5.34 -6.47 3.62
CA ARG A 87 6.50 -5.70 4.10
C ARG A 87 6.79 -4.48 3.22
N SER A 88 6.76 -4.64 1.88
CA SER A 88 6.96 -3.51 0.96
C SER A 88 5.93 -2.38 1.10
N VAL A 89 4.75 -2.65 1.69
CA VAL A 89 3.78 -1.62 2.06
C VAL A 89 4.13 -1.01 3.41
N ILE A 90 4.33 -1.85 4.43
CA ILE A 90 4.53 -1.39 5.82
C ILE A 90 5.79 -0.53 5.96
N ASP A 91 6.91 -0.94 5.33
CA ASP A 91 8.18 -0.20 5.37
C ASP A 91 8.10 1.22 4.78
N ARG A 92 7.05 1.53 4.01
CA ARG A 92 6.76 2.88 3.50
C ARG A 92 6.23 3.81 4.58
N PHE A 93 5.59 3.26 5.61
CA PHE A 93 5.04 3.99 6.75
C PHE A 93 6.04 4.01 7.90
N ASP A 94 6.42 2.82 8.39
CA ASP A 94 7.42 2.65 9.44
C ASP A 94 8.03 1.23 9.37
N PRO A 95 9.34 1.08 9.10
CA PRO A 95 10.00 -0.23 9.06
C PRO A 95 10.06 -0.94 10.42
N LEU A 96 9.79 -0.23 11.54
CA LEU A 96 9.77 -0.81 12.89
C LEU A 96 8.46 -1.53 13.23
N ILE A 97 7.41 -1.40 12.41
CA ILE A 97 6.17 -2.19 12.59
C ILE A 97 6.49 -3.65 12.30
N GLU A 98 6.33 -4.51 13.30
CA GLU A 98 6.50 -5.96 13.14
C GLU A 98 5.18 -6.63 12.69
N VAL A 99 5.29 -7.74 11.96
CA VAL A 99 4.16 -8.59 11.57
C VAL A 99 4.37 -9.92 12.27
N VAL A 100 3.37 -10.36 13.03
CA VAL A 100 3.35 -11.67 13.68
C VAL A 100 2.26 -12.50 13.03
N GLU A 101 2.62 -13.60 12.37
CA GLU A 101 1.66 -14.52 11.74
C GLU A 101 1.15 -15.57 12.74
N TRP A 102 -0.08 -16.05 12.57
CA TRP A 102 -0.72 -17.01 13.51
C TRP A 102 0.09 -18.28 13.82
N PHE A 103 0.98 -18.70 12.92
CA PHE A 103 1.79 -19.89 13.15
C PHE A 103 2.99 -19.66 14.07
N GLU A 104 3.33 -18.39 14.34
CA GLU A 104 4.37 -17.93 15.26
C GLU A 104 3.82 -17.77 16.68
N ASP A 105 2.55 -17.35 16.81
CA ASP A 105 1.81 -17.23 18.08
C ASP A 105 0.48 -17.99 18.00
N ARG A 106 0.56 -19.31 18.08
CA ARG A 106 -0.60 -20.22 17.95
C ARG A 106 -1.50 -20.26 19.19
N ASP A 107 -1.04 -19.70 20.30
CA ASP A 107 -1.79 -19.68 21.55
C ASP A 107 -2.75 -18.47 21.60
N THR A 108 -2.42 -17.39 20.85
CA THR A 108 -3.21 -16.15 20.82
C THR A 108 -3.93 -15.90 19.48
N LEU A 109 -3.42 -16.44 18.36
CA LEU A 109 -3.92 -16.12 17.02
C LEU A 109 -4.56 -17.34 16.33
N ASP A 110 -5.79 -17.14 15.82
CA ASP A 110 -6.50 -18.14 15.04
C ASP A 110 -5.83 -18.40 13.68
N PRO A 111 -5.99 -19.61 13.08
CA PRO A 111 -5.47 -19.92 11.76
C PRO A 111 -5.88 -18.91 10.69
N HIS A 112 -4.90 -18.51 9.86
CA HIS A 112 -5.03 -17.46 8.84
C HIS A 112 -5.20 -16.03 9.37
N THR A 113 -4.93 -15.77 10.65
CA THR A 113 -4.77 -14.40 11.15
C THR A 113 -3.30 -13.97 11.18
N PHE A 114 -3.07 -12.67 11.26
CA PHE A 114 -1.81 -12.04 11.62
C PHE A 114 -2.13 -10.79 12.44
N ARG A 115 -1.15 -10.30 13.20
CA ARG A 115 -1.23 -8.98 13.84
C ARG A 115 -0.10 -8.07 13.38
N LEU A 116 -0.36 -6.76 13.43
CA LEU A 116 0.66 -5.74 13.32
C LEU A 116 1.02 -5.27 14.73
N GLU A 117 2.29 -5.33 15.08
CA GLU A 117 2.79 -4.75 16.34
C GLU A 117 3.41 -3.39 16.05
N LEU A 118 2.68 -2.33 16.42
CA LEU A 118 3.13 -0.96 16.22
C LEU A 118 4.14 -0.58 17.33
N PRO A 119 5.30 0.00 16.97
CA PRO A 119 6.34 0.41 17.93
C PRO A 119 5.85 1.53 18.85
N LEU A 120 6.53 1.69 19.98
CA LEU A 120 6.27 2.81 20.88
C LEU A 120 6.74 4.14 20.26
N ARG A 121 6.07 5.25 20.62
CA ARG A 121 6.48 6.62 20.26
C ARG A 121 7.89 7.00 20.76
N ALA A 122 8.45 6.24 21.69
CA ALA A 122 9.84 6.39 22.14
C ALA A 122 10.87 5.73 21.20
N GLU A 123 10.43 4.78 20.37
CA GLU A 123 11.26 3.97 19.47
C GLU A 123 11.16 4.46 18.02
N SER A 124 9.96 4.88 17.59
CA SER A 124 9.72 5.46 16.26
C SER A 124 9.56 6.98 16.30
N ALA A 125 10.09 7.65 15.28
CA ALA A 125 9.84 9.06 15.01
C ALA A 125 8.48 9.31 14.30
N VAL A 126 7.77 8.25 13.92
CA VAL A 126 6.47 8.32 13.24
C VAL A 126 5.35 8.48 14.27
N GLU A 127 4.51 9.49 14.10
CA GLU A 127 3.30 9.67 14.90
C GLU A 127 2.12 8.97 14.22
N TYR A 128 1.55 7.97 14.89
CA TYR A 128 0.41 7.21 14.42
C TYR A 128 -0.89 7.98 14.63
N ASP A 129 -1.18 8.92 13.73
CA ASP A 129 -2.48 9.57 13.65
C ASP A 129 -3.52 8.71 12.92
N GLU A 130 -4.79 9.10 13.04
CA GLU A 130 -5.93 8.39 12.44
C GLU A 130 -5.81 8.28 10.92
N ALA A 131 -5.29 9.32 10.26
CA ALA A 131 -5.16 9.36 8.80
C ALA A 131 -4.06 8.42 8.28
N LEU A 132 -2.94 8.32 9.01
CA LEU A 132 -1.84 7.41 8.75
C LEU A 132 -2.26 5.96 8.99
N VAL A 133 -2.96 5.68 10.09
CA VAL A 133 -3.52 4.35 10.38
C VAL A 133 -4.54 3.96 9.30
N ALA A 134 -5.46 4.84 8.92
CA ALA A 134 -6.41 4.58 7.84
C ALA A 134 -5.72 4.32 6.48
N ALA A 135 -4.61 5.02 6.19
CA ALA A 135 -3.79 4.78 5.00
C ALA A 135 -3.06 3.43 5.06
N LEU A 136 -2.43 3.09 6.19
CA LEU A 136 -1.76 1.80 6.41
C LEU A 136 -2.75 0.63 6.24
N LEU A 137 -3.91 0.69 6.90
CA LEU A 137 -4.95 -0.33 6.80
C LEU A 137 -5.51 -0.47 5.38
N ARG A 138 -5.70 0.65 4.66
CA ARG A 138 -6.14 0.66 3.26
C ARG A 138 -5.12 -0.02 2.35
N ASP A 139 -3.84 0.32 2.49
CA ASP A 139 -2.79 -0.17 1.61
C ASP A 139 -2.51 -1.66 1.84
N ILE A 140 -2.51 -2.11 3.10
CA ILE A 140 -2.38 -3.53 3.43
C ILE A 140 -3.57 -4.32 2.88
N ALA A 141 -4.80 -3.79 2.98
CA ALA A 141 -5.98 -4.45 2.43
C ALA A 141 -5.91 -4.65 0.90
N ALA A 142 -5.16 -3.83 0.16
CA ALA A 142 -4.93 -4.01 -1.28
C ALA A 142 -3.92 -5.14 -1.61
N VAL A 143 -3.10 -5.54 -0.63
CA VAL A 143 -1.96 -6.44 -0.84
C VAL A 143 -2.07 -7.78 -0.08
N LYS A 144 -2.83 -7.83 1.01
CA LYS A 144 -3.04 -9.04 1.81
C LYS A 144 -3.76 -10.14 1.01
N PRO A 145 -3.53 -11.43 1.28
CA PRO A 145 -4.41 -12.49 0.81
C PRO A 145 -5.85 -12.26 1.31
N LEU A 146 -6.85 -12.55 0.48
CA LEU A 146 -8.26 -12.46 0.89
C LEU A 146 -8.52 -13.29 2.16
N ARG A 147 -7.97 -14.51 2.23
CA ARG A 147 -8.07 -15.43 3.38
C ARG A 147 -7.38 -14.98 4.67
N ALA A 148 -6.68 -13.84 4.68
CA ALA A 148 -5.80 -13.44 5.78
C ALA A 148 -6.34 -12.20 6.51
N HIS A 149 -6.52 -12.28 7.84
CA HIS A 149 -7.14 -11.24 8.67
C HIS A 149 -6.09 -10.62 9.63
N MET A 150 -6.13 -9.31 9.94
CA MET A 150 -4.92 -8.47 10.18
C MET A 150 -4.71 -7.83 11.59
N PHE A 151 -5.74 -7.69 12.41
CA PHE A 151 -5.72 -7.20 13.82
C PHE A 151 -4.52 -6.32 14.26
N ALA A 152 -4.63 -4.99 14.16
CA ALA A 152 -3.59 -4.08 14.64
C ALA A 152 -3.53 -4.00 16.18
N VAL A 153 -2.32 -4.07 16.75
CA VAL A 153 -2.06 -4.04 18.20
C VAL A 153 -0.89 -3.10 18.50
N HIS A 154 -1.03 -2.24 19.52
CA HIS A 154 0.10 -1.42 20.00
C HIS A 154 0.94 -2.21 20.99
N ARG A 155 2.27 -2.21 20.80
CA ARG A 155 3.22 -2.87 21.70
C ARG A 155 3.41 -2.03 22.97
N LEU A 156 2.60 -2.28 24.00
CA LEU A 156 2.74 -1.63 25.32
C LEU A 156 3.84 -2.32 26.17
N VAL A 157 5.11 -2.01 25.92
CA VAL A 157 6.19 -2.43 26.83
C VAL A 157 6.19 -1.55 28.08
N ALA A 158 5.50 -2.01 29.12
CA ALA A 158 5.59 -1.43 30.45
C ALA A 158 6.95 -1.79 31.11
N GLN A 159 8.03 -1.09 30.72
CA GLN A 159 9.27 -1.07 31.50
C GLN A 159 9.05 -0.31 32.81
N ALA A 160 8.39 -0.96 33.76
CA ALA A 160 8.43 -0.58 35.15
C ALA A 160 9.82 -0.91 35.69
N ASP A 161 10.70 0.09 35.81
CA ASP A 161 12.03 -0.07 36.40
C ASP A 161 11.92 -0.76 37.77
N ALA A 162 12.41 -2.01 37.84
CA ALA A 162 12.20 -2.90 38.99
C ALA A 162 12.74 -2.37 40.32
N TRP A 163 13.56 -1.31 40.29
CA TRP A 163 14.04 -0.58 41.45
C TRP A 163 12.92 0.13 42.24
N LEU A 164 11.88 0.61 41.58
CA LEU A 164 10.81 1.40 42.23
C LEU A 164 9.88 0.51 43.08
N VAL A 165 9.69 -0.75 42.69
CA VAL A 165 8.93 -1.76 43.43
C VAL A 165 9.63 -2.18 44.73
N GLY A 166 10.97 -2.18 44.75
CA GLY A 166 11.76 -2.55 45.92
C GLY A 166 11.58 -1.61 47.12
N ALA A 167 11.30 -0.32 46.89
CA ALA A 167 11.06 0.65 47.95
C ALA A 167 9.65 0.50 48.59
N ALA A 168 8.64 0.12 47.81
CA ALA A 168 7.27 -0.06 48.30
C ALA A 168 7.11 -1.29 49.22
N GLN A 169 7.81 -2.39 48.89
CA GLN A 169 7.79 -3.65 49.66
C GLN A 169 8.19 -3.50 51.13
N VAL A 170 9.01 -2.50 51.48
CA VAL A 170 9.51 -2.30 52.86
C VAL A 170 8.49 -1.57 53.76
N ALA A 171 7.53 -0.84 53.18
CA ALA A 171 6.68 0.10 53.93
C ALA A 171 5.19 -0.24 53.99
N GLY A 172 4.67 -1.18 53.18
CA GLY A 172 3.27 -1.57 53.26
C GLY A 172 2.87 -2.74 52.37
N LEU A 173 2.09 -3.66 52.92
CA LEU A 173 1.43 -4.74 52.16
C LEU A 173 0.21 -4.20 51.37
N THR A 174 0.49 -3.32 50.41
CA THR A 174 -0.44 -3.09 49.29
C THR A 174 -0.06 -4.05 48.18
N ARG A 175 -0.91 -5.05 47.92
CA ARG A 175 -0.83 -5.84 46.71
C ARG A 175 -1.13 -4.92 45.53
N ILE A 176 -0.09 -4.47 44.84
CA ILE A 176 -0.24 -3.87 43.52
C ILE A 176 -0.55 -5.04 42.60
N ASP A 177 -1.83 -5.33 42.40
CA ASP A 177 -2.28 -6.14 41.28
C ASP A 177 -2.08 -5.27 40.02
N SER A 178 -0.83 -5.23 39.54
CA SER A 178 -0.51 -4.76 38.21
C SER A 178 -1.09 -5.77 37.23
N PHE A 179 -2.37 -5.62 36.92
CA PHE A 179 -2.95 -6.07 35.65
C PHE A 179 -2.29 -5.26 34.54
N THR A 180 -1.01 -5.58 34.28
CA THR A 180 -0.36 -5.27 33.03
C THR A 180 -1.00 -6.21 32.03
N ASP A 181 -1.79 -5.65 31.14
CA ASP A 181 -2.56 -6.40 30.16
C ASP A 181 -1.62 -6.94 29.06
N LEU A 182 -0.93 -8.03 29.39
CA LEU A 182 -0.03 -8.77 28.51
C LEU A 182 -0.74 -9.93 27.80
N THR A 183 -2.05 -10.06 28.01
CA THR A 183 -2.89 -11.11 27.41
C THR A 183 -4.23 -10.52 27.01
N ILE A 184 -4.32 -10.15 25.72
CA ILE A 184 -5.51 -9.69 25.00
C ILE A 184 -5.81 -8.18 25.20
N PRO A 185 -5.63 -7.33 24.17
CA PRO A 185 -6.41 -6.10 24.08
C PRO A 185 -7.88 -6.51 23.94
N GLU A 186 -8.68 -6.38 25.01
CA GLU A 186 -10.07 -6.89 25.06
C GLU A 186 -11.01 -6.32 23.98
N ASN A 187 -10.58 -5.28 23.25
CA ASN A 187 -11.07 -5.01 21.91
C ASN A 187 -9.89 -4.80 20.94
N PRO A 188 -9.72 -5.63 19.89
CA PRO A 188 -8.96 -5.18 18.73
C PRO A 188 -9.70 -3.98 18.13
N ALA A 189 -8.98 -2.97 17.63
CA ALA A 189 -9.60 -1.75 17.09
C ALA A 189 -10.64 -2.01 15.97
N TRP A 190 -10.59 -3.20 15.35
CA TRP A 190 -11.57 -3.72 14.40
C TRP A 190 -12.96 -4.03 14.99
N ALA A 191 -13.09 -4.32 16.28
CA ALA A 191 -14.38 -4.53 16.94
C ALA A 191 -15.23 -3.24 17.02
N ASN A 192 -14.59 -2.07 16.89
CA ASN A 192 -15.26 -0.77 16.82
C ASN A 192 -15.91 -0.52 15.45
N TYR A 193 -15.74 -1.41 14.46
CA TYR A 193 -16.32 -1.29 13.12
C TYR A 193 -17.35 -2.38 12.86
N LEU A 194 -18.37 -2.08 12.06
CA LEU A 194 -19.32 -3.08 11.57
C LEU A 194 -18.57 -4.09 10.70
N GLN A 195 -18.71 -5.38 11.01
CA GLN A 195 -17.96 -6.46 10.35
C GLN A 195 -18.84 -7.31 9.42
N THR A 196 -18.21 -7.93 8.43
CA THR A 196 -18.78 -9.04 7.65
C THR A 196 -18.86 -10.33 8.48
N GLU A 197 -19.47 -11.38 7.94
CA GLU A 197 -19.49 -12.72 8.55
C GLU A 197 -18.08 -13.33 8.77
N ASP A 198 -17.08 -12.85 8.02
CA ASP A 198 -15.66 -13.22 8.14
C ASP A 198 -14.84 -12.26 9.03
N GLY A 199 -15.48 -11.35 9.77
CA GLY A 199 -14.81 -10.42 10.69
C GLY A 199 -14.08 -9.24 10.02
N GLU A 200 -14.29 -8.98 8.72
CA GLU A 200 -13.67 -7.84 8.04
C GLU A 200 -14.52 -6.55 8.19
N PRO A 201 -13.91 -5.39 8.50
CA PRO A 201 -14.65 -4.14 8.65
C PRO A 201 -15.25 -3.66 7.33
N ILE A 202 -16.57 -3.44 7.32
CA ILE A 202 -17.37 -3.02 6.16
C ILE A 202 -17.00 -1.59 5.77
N ARG A 203 -16.82 -1.37 4.47
CA ARG A 203 -16.59 -0.05 3.89
C ARG A 203 -17.88 0.59 3.40
N SER A 204 -18.00 1.90 3.60
CA SER A 204 -18.99 2.75 2.94
C SER A 204 -18.74 2.83 1.43
N ALA A 205 -19.72 3.35 0.68
CA ALA A 205 -19.54 3.66 -0.74
C ALA A 205 -18.44 4.72 -1.01
N GLU A 206 -18.03 5.46 0.02
CA GLU A 206 -17.00 6.50 -0.01
C GLU A 206 -15.62 5.97 0.44
N GLY A 207 -15.54 4.69 0.85
CA GLY A 207 -14.30 3.99 1.18
C GLY A 207 -13.83 4.12 2.64
N SER A 208 -14.56 4.86 3.49
CA SER A 208 -14.39 4.85 4.95
C SER A 208 -14.89 3.53 5.56
N PHE A 209 -14.30 3.09 6.68
CA PHE A 209 -14.85 1.98 7.45
C PHE A 209 -16.05 2.47 8.28
N LEU A 210 -17.08 1.64 8.43
CA LEU A 210 -18.29 1.98 9.20
C LEU A 210 -18.13 1.59 10.67
N GLU A 211 -18.33 2.52 11.59
CA GLU A 211 -18.21 2.27 13.04
C GLU A 211 -19.49 1.65 13.65
N VAL A 212 -19.32 0.93 14.76
CA VAL A 212 -20.40 0.49 15.64
C VAL A 212 -20.73 1.65 16.59
N ALA A 213 -22.01 2.07 16.60
CA ALA A 213 -22.51 3.21 17.36
C ALA A 213 -22.74 2.92 18.86
#